data_AF-A0A7V8WTX3-F1
#
_entry.id   AF-A0A7V8WTX3-F1
#
_cell.length_a   1.000
_cell.length_b   1.000
_cell.length_c   1.000
_cell.angle_alpha   90.00
_cell.angle_beta   90.00
_cell.angle_gamma   90.00
#
_symmetry.space_group_name_H-M   'P 1'
#
loop_
_entity.id
_entity.type
_entity.pdbx_description
1 polymer ?
#
loop_
_entity_poly.entity_id
_entity_poly.type
_entity_poly.pdbx_seq_one_letter_code
_entity_poly.pdbx_strand_id
1 'polypeptide(L)'
;LVIDPKVVAGDPEFGIAQILWTRLDEMDGPADLDRQLRTLIERAELDAERARGWTLVRVVDYWLWALSIGLTEDPRKCATLIDWMS
;
A
#
# COMPACT_ATOMS: atom_id res chain seq x y z
N LEU A 1 -16.87 -7.42 -16.56
CA LEU A 1 -16.37 -7.10 -15.21
C LEU A 1 -16.30 -5.58 -15.13
N VAL A 2 -17.26 -4.95 -14.48
CA VAL A 2 -17.30 -3.47 -14.33
C VAL A 2 -16.79 -3.19 -12.93
N ILE A 3 -15.63 -2.56 -12.82
CA ILE A 3 -15.17 -1.97 -11.56
C ILE A 3 -16.02 -0.71 -11.39
N ASP A 4 -16.79 -0.63 -10.30
CA ASP A 4 -17.45 0.60 -9.88
C ASP A 4 -16.40 1.43 -9.11
N PRO A 5 -15.75 2.45 -9.72
CA PRO A 5 -14.89 3.32 -8.96
C PRO A 5 -15.80 4.13 -8.04
N LYS A 6 -15.92 3.69 -6.78
CA LYS A 6 -16.41 4.58 -5.74
C LYS A 6 -15.45 5.76 -5.71
N VAL A 7 -15.89 6.88 -6.27
CA VAL A 7 -15.23 8.17 -6.10
C VAL A 7 -15.40 8.52 -4.63
N VAL A 8 -14.51 8.00 -3.80
CA VAL A 8 -14.34 8.49 -2.44
C VAL A 8 -13.78 9.89 -2.64
N ALA A 9 -14.57 10.92 -2.28
CA ALA A 9 -14.02 12.24 -2.05
C ALA A 9 -13.04 12.09 -0.87
N GLY A 10 -11.78 11.86 -1.20
CA GLY A 10 -10.75 11.44 -0.26
C GLY A 10 -9.37 11.76 -0.81
N ASP A 11 -8.38 11.55 0.03
CA ASP A 11 -6.99 11.86 -0.29
C ASP A 11 -6.49 10.99 -1.46
N PRO A 12 -5.86 11.58 -2.50
CA PRO A 12 -5.33 10.82 -3.64
C PRO A 12 -4.29 9.76 -3.20
N GLU A 13 -3.64 9.98 -2.06
CA GLU A 13 -2.72 9.06 -1.40
C GLU A 13 -3.37 7.73 -0.99
N PHE A 14 -4.70 7.64 -0.89
CA PHE A 14 -5.42 6.42 -0.51
C PHE A 14 -5.09 5.22 -1.41
N GLY A 15 -4.81 5.47 -2.70
CA GLY A 15 -4.53 4.43 -3.68
C GLY A 15 -3.10 3.87 -3.66
N ILE A 16 -2.15 4.57 -3.02
CA ILE A 16 -0.72 4.25 -3.15
C ILE A 16 -0.35 2.91 -2.53
N ALA A 17 -1.03 2.55 -1.43
CA ALA A 17 -0.81 1.32 -0.71
C ALA A 17 -1.04 0.09 -1.60
N GLN A 18 -2.13 0.13 -2.37
CA GLN A 18 -2.53 -0.97 -3.25
C GLN A 18 -1.51 -1.21 -4.35
N ILE A 19 -0.91 -0.15 -4.89
CA ILE A 19 0.14 -0.24 -5.90
C ILE A 19 1.40 -0.91 -5.30
N LEU A 20 1.76 -0.57 -4.07
CA LEU A 20 2.95 -1.13 -3.41
C LEU A 20 2.79 -2.62 -3.07
N TRP A 21 1.71 -3.04 -2.41
CA TRP A 21 1.60 -4.44 -1.97
C TRP A 21 1.33 -5.42 -3.10
N THR A 22 0.66 -4.98 -4.18
CA THR A 22 0.38 -5.86 -5.34
C THR A 22 1.66 -6.19 -6.12
N ARG A 23 2.69 -5.35 -6.01
CA ARG A 23 3.97 -5.49 -6.72
C ARG A 23 5.14 -5.74 -5.77
N LEU A 24 4.86 -6.07 -4.50
CA LEU A 24 5.90 -6.30 -3.50
C LEU A 24 6.89 -7.40 -3.94
N ASP A 25 6.38 -8.44 -4.63
CA ASP A 25 7.20 -9.55 -5.13
C ASP A 25 8.15 -9.13 -6.26
N GLU A 26 7.96 -7.95 -6.86
CA GLU A 26 8.82 -7.38 -7.90
C GLU A 26 9.93 -6.49 -7.32
N MET A 27 9.98 -6.29 -5.99
CA MET A 27 10.90 -5.38 -5.33
C MET A 27 12.04 -6.12 -4.64
N ASP A 28 13.27 -5.68 -4.86
CA ASP A 28 14.50 -6.32 -4.32
C ASP A 28 14.80 -5.96 -2.85
N GLY A 29 13.78 -5.56 -2.09
CA GLY A 29 13.87 -5.26 -0.65
C GLY A 29 13.63 -3.78 -0.28
N PRO A 30 13.96 -3.38 0.97
CA PRO A 30 13.57 -2.09 1.55
C PRO A 30 14.01 -0.85 0.75
N ALA A 31 15.21 -0.89 0.16
CA ALA A 31 15.72 0.22 -0.63
C ALA A 31 14.97 0.42 -1.96
N ASP A 32 14.45 -0.66 -2.55
CA ASP A 32 13.59 -0.58 -3.73
C ASP A 32 12.20 -0.07 -3.35
N LEU A 33 11.63 -0.57 -2.25
CA LEU A 33 10.38 -0.06 -1.68
C LEU A 33 10.41 1.46 -1.46
N ASP A 34 11.48 1.96 -0.84
CA ASP A 34 11.67 3.41 -0.66
C ASP A 34 11.75 4.17 -1.98
N ARG A 35 12.43 3.60 -2.98
CA ARG A 35 12.55 4.21 -4.32
C ARG A 35 11.21 4.24 -5.03
N GLN A 36 10.43 3.15 -4.97
CA GLN A 36 9.11 3.07 -5.59
C GLN A 36 8.13 4.02 -4.92
N LEU A 37 8.10 4.07 -3.58
CA LEU A 37 7.25 5.01 -2.84
C LEU A 37 7.59 6.46 -3.23
N ARG A 38 8.87 6.85 -3.22
CA ARG A 38 9.30 8.20 -3.65
C ARG A 38 8.89 8.49 -5.08
N THR A 39 9.11 7.54 -5.99
CA THR A 39 8.74 7.70 -7.41
C THR A 39 7.24 7.92 -7.56
N LEU A 40 6.40 7.17 -6.84
CA LEU A 40 4.95 7.34 -6.88
C LEU A 40 4.52 8.70 -6.33
N ILE A 41 5.09 9.10 -5.18
CA ILE A 41 4.82 10.41 -4.57
C ILE A 41 5.18 11.54 -5.53
N GLU A 42 6.39 11.51 -6.09
CA GLU A 42 6.89 12.55 -6.99
C GLU A 42 6.09 12.61 -8.30
N ARG A 43 5.78 11.46 -8.90
CA ARG A 43 5.09 11.40 -10.20
C ARG A 43 3.61 11.75 -10.12
N ALA A 44 2.97 11.48 -9.00
CA ALA A 44 1.58 11.80 -8.76
C ALA A 44 1.38 13.09 -7.93
N GLU A 45 2.47 13.81 -7.65
CA GLU A 45 2.49 15.08 -6.88
C GLU A 45 1.76 14.96 -5.53
N LEU A 46 1.96 13.83 -4.85
CA LEU A 46 1.30 13.50 -3.61
C LEU A 46 1.99 14.14 -2.41
N ASP A 47 1.24 14.35 -1.33
CA ASP A 47 1.81 14.70 -0.04
C ASP A 47 2.51 13.47 0.56
N ALA A 48 3.80 13.60 0.84
CA ALA A 48 4.63 12.49 1.29
C ALA A 48 4.22 11.93 2.66
N GLU A 49 3.75 12.79 3.56
CA GLU A 49 3.34 12.39 4.90
C GLU A 49 1.99 11.66 4.85
N ARG A 50 1.05 12.19 4.07
CA ARG A 50 -0.23 11.52 3.80
C ARG A 50 -0.02 10.22 3.06
N ALA A 51 0.91 10.14 2.11
CA ALA A 51 1.21 8.92 1.37
C ALA A 51 1.70 7.81 2.30
N ARG A 52 2.60 8.14 3.23
CA ARG A 52 3.03 7.21 4.28
C ARG A 52 1.88 6.84 5.20
N GLY A 53 1.13 7.81 5.72
CA GLY A 53 0.00 7.56 6.62
C GLY A 53 -1.05 6.63 6.00
N TRP A 54 -1.47 6.92 4.77
CA TRP A 54 -2.43 6.10 4.04
C TRP A 54 -1.89 4.73 3.68
N THR A 55 -0.59 4.60 3.37
CA THR A 55 0.03 3.29 3.15
C THR A 55 -0.13 2.40 4.38
N LEU A 56 0.22 2.91 5.56
CA LEU A 56 0.13 2.13 6.80
C LEU A 56 -1.32 1.73 7.10
N VAL A 57 -2.25 2.71 7.07
CA VAL A 57 -3.66 2.47 7.36
C VAL A 57 -4.24 1.40 6.44
N ARG A 58 -3.98 1.48 5.14
CA ARG A 58 -4.51 0.54 4.15
C ARG A 58 -3.89 -0.85 4.26
N VAL A 59 -2.60 -0.93 4.52
CA VAL A 59 -1.92 -2.22 4.72
C VAL A 59 -2.46 -2.92 5.97
N VAL A 60 -2.66 -2.20 7.07
CA VAL A 60 -3.25 -2.76 8.30
C VAL A 60 -4.71 -3.17 8.09
N ASP A 61 -5.52 -2.34 7.44
CA ASP A 61 -6.91 -2.65 7.11
C ASP A 61 -7.03 -3.93 6.27
N TYR A 62 -6.22 -4.03 5.20
CA TYR A 62 -6.17 -5.21 4.35
C TYR A 62 -5.66 -6.44 5.10
N TRP A 63 -4.66 -6.28 5.97
CA TRP A 63 -4.12 -7.35 6.79
C TRP A 63 -5.18 -7.96 7.71
N LEU A 64 -5.92 -7.12 8.44
CA LEU A 64 -6.99 -7.55 9.33
C LEU A 64 -8.11 -8.24 8.56
N TRP A 65 -8.51 -7.69 7.42
CA TRP A 65 -9.50 -8.31 6.55
C TRP A 65 -9.03 -9.68 6.03
N ALA A 66 -7.81 -9.76 5.50
CA ALA A 66 -7.22 -10.98 4.96
C ALA A 66 -7.13 -12.09 6.02
N LEU A 67 -6.74 -11.75 7.26
CA LEU A 67 -6.77 -12.67 8.38
C LEU A 67 -8.20 -13.12 8.72
N SER A 68 -9.18 -12.22 8.68
CA SER A 68 -10.58 -12.54 9.01
C SER A 68 -11.22 -13.57 8.06
N ILE A 69 -10.73 -13.65 6.82
CA ILE A 69 -11.19 -14.61 5.80
C ILE A 69 -10.25 -15.82 5.64
N GLY A 70 -9.16 -15.89 6.42
CA GLY A 70 -8.25 -17.04 6.45
C GLY A 70 -7.18 -17.07 5.35
N LEU A 71 -6.83 -15.94 4.74
CA LEU A 71 -5.68 -15.87 3.83
C LEU A 71 -4.37 -16.05 4.59
N THR A 72 -3.35 -16.59 3.91
CA THR A 72 -2.04 -16.92 4.54
C THR A 72 -0.85 -16.26 3.86
N GLU A 73 -0.93 -15.95 2.56
CA GLU A 73 0.14 -15.30 1.80
C GLU A 73 0.06 -13.78 1.91
N ASP A 74 -1.12 -13.22 1.65
CA ASP A 74 -1.38 -11.78 1.71
C ASP A 74 -1.04 -11.16 3.07
N PRO A 75 -1.41 -11.77 4.22
CA PRO A 75 -0.99 -11.26 5.52
C PRO A 75 0.52 -11.17 5.72
N ARG A 76 1.30 -12.05 5.09
CA ARG A 76 2.77 -12.02 5.18
C ARG A 76 3.34 -10.81 4.45
N LYS A 77 2.79 -10.50 3.28
CA LYS A 77 3.18 -9.31 2.49
C LYS A 77 2.86 -8.03 3.26
N CYS A 78 1.70 -7.97 3.91
CA CYS A 78 1.34 -6.84 4.76
C CYS A 78 2.30 -6.67 5.94
N ALA A 79 2.68 -7.75 6.61
CA ALA A 79 3.65 -7.68 7.71
C ALA A 79 5.00 -7.11 7.25
N THR A 80 5.51 -7.55 6.10
CA THR A 80 6.75 -7.01 5.52
C THR A 80 6.67 -5.50 5.25
N LEU A 81 5.53 -5.02 4.76
CA LEU A 81 5.32 -3.59 4.52
C LEU A 81 5.22 -2.79 5.83
N ILE A 82 4.57 -3.34 6.85
CA ILE A 82 4.48 -2.69 8.17
C ILE A 82 5.88 -2.58 8.80
N ASP A 83 6.65 -3.67 8.78
CA ASP A 83 8.01 -3.71 9.33
C ASP A 83 8.96 -2.73 8.62
N TRP A 84 8.79 -2.55 7.31
CA TRP A 84 9.55 -1.58 6.53
C TRP A 84 9.22 -0.11 6.89
N MET A 85 8.01 0.16 7.38
CA MET A 85 7.56 1.52 7.69
C MET A 85 7.88 1.97 9.13
N SER A 86 8.15 1.03 10.03
CA SER A 86 8.59 1.25 11.43
C SER A 86 10.08 1.59 11.53
#